data_AF-A0AAX4J9F1-F1
#
_entry.id   AF-A0AAX4J9F1-F1
#
_cell.length_a   1.000
_cell.length_b   1.000
_cell.length_c   1.000
_cell.angle_alpha   90.00
_cell.angle_beta   90.00
_cell.angle_gamma   90.00
#
_symmetry.space_group_name_H-M   'P 1'
#
loop_
_entity.id
_entity.type
_entity.pdbx_description
1 polymer ?
#
loop_
_entity_poly.entity_id
_entity_poly.type
_entity_poly.pdbx_seq_one_letter_code
_entity_poly.pdbx_strand_id
1 'polypeptide(L)'
;MEHKTICTPFNKTGYCKYGDACKYSHIRINTQSLENICPICRLKISSAVFTNCNHEYCKECITESKDALEKCVFCGEETHGIFYKK
;
A
#
# COMPACT_ATOMS: atom_id res chain seq x y z
N MET A 1 17.18 19.36 -2.78
CA MET A 1 16.00 18.57 -2.37
C MET A 1 14.85 19.55 -2.27
N GLU A 2 14.05 19.74 -3.33
CA GLU A 2 12.95 20.72 -3.32
C GLU A 2 11.72 20.10 -2.66
N HIS A 3 11.46 20.45 -1.40
CA HIS A 3 10.21 20.11 -0.73
C HIS A 3 9.14 21.09 -1.22
N LYS A 4 8.55 20.82 -2.40
CA LYS A 4 7.47 21.65 -2.93
C LYS A 4 6.21 21.41 -2.10
N THR A 5 5.93 22.31 -1.16
CA THR A 5 4.78 22.21 -0.26
C THR A 5 3.47 22.19 -1.05
N ILE A 6 2.69 21.14 -0.85
CA ILE A 6 1.45 20.87 -1.58
C ILE A 6 0.33 21.76 -1.04
N CYS A 7 -0.50 22.27 -1.95
CA CYS A 7 -1.69 23.02 -1.58
C CYS A 7 -2.73 22.06 -0.97
N THR A 8 -2.85 22.03 0.36
CA THR A 8 -3.83 21.21 1.09
C THR A 8 -5.27 21.34 0.59
N PRO A 9 -5.84 22.55 0.38
CA PRO A 9 -7.21 22.67 -0.10
C PRO A 9 -7.35 22.08 -1.51
N PHE A 10 -6.43 22.40 -2.43
CA PHE A 10 -6.46 21.84 -3.78
C PHE A 10 -6.27 20.31 -3.80
N ASN A 11 -5.36 19.77 -3.00
CA ASN A 11 -5.12 18.33 -2.94
C ASN A 11 -6.37 17.58 -2.44
N LYS A 12 -7.03 18.08 -1.38
CA LYS A 12 -8.22 17.44 -0.80
C LYS A 12 -9.46 17.59 -1.66
N THR A 13 -9.80 18.81 -2.09
CA THR A 13 -11.09 19.10 -2.73
C THR A 13 -10.98 19.31 -4.24
N GLY A 14 -9.81 19.72 -4.73
CA GLY A 14 -9.59 20.14 -6.12
C GLY A 14 -9.78 21.61 -6.37
N TYR A 15 -10.12 22.33 -5.32
CA TYR A 15 -10.44 23.73 -5.40
C TYR A 15 -9.56 24.52 -4.44
N CYS A 16 -8.94 25.56 -4.97
CA CYS A 16 -8.18 26.52 -4.19
C CYS A 16 -8.70 27.91 -4.52
N LYS A 17 -9.11 28.67 -3.50
CA LYS A 17 -9.62 30.04 -3.64
C LYS A 17 -8.60 31.04 -4.22
N TYR A 18 -7.32 30.67 -4.25
CA TYR A 18 -6.24 31.51 -4.79
C TYR A 18 -5.93 31.22 -6.26
N GLY A 19 -6.56 30.20 -6.87
CA GLY A 19 -6.32 29.82 -8.26
C GLY A 19 -4.84 29.62 -8.57
N ASP A 20 -4.41 30.02 -9.76
CA ASP A 20 -3.02 29.95 -10.23
C ASP A 20 -2.05 30.85 -9.46
N ALA A 21 -2.55 31.84 -8.70
CA ALA A 21 -1.73 32.68 -7.83
C ALA A 21 -1.36 31.99 -6.50
N CYS A 22 -1.74 30.72 -6.31
CA CYS A 22 -1.42 29.99 -5.09
C CYS A 22 0.10 29.76 -4.96
N LYS A 23 0.66 30.12 -3.80
CA LYS A 23 2.08 29.90 -3.47
C LYS A 23 2.48 28.42 -3.30
N TYR A 24 1.52 27.50 -3.37
CA TYR A 24 1.69 26.07 -3.11
C TYR A 24 1.39 25.24 -4.35
N SER A 25 1.94 24.02 -4.43
CA SER A 25 1.75 23.17 -5.61
C SER A 25 0.32 22.62 -5.69
N HIS A 26 -0.37 22.91 -6.78
CA HIS A 26 -1.67 22.32 -7.13
C HIS A 26 -1.50 20.94 -7.76
N ILE A 27 -1.04 19.97 -6.97
CA ILE A 27 -0.99 18.56 -7.37
C ILE A 27 -2.12 17.78 -6.72
N ARG A 28 -2.72 16.87 -7.49
CA ARG A 28 -3.61 15.83 -6.98
C ARG A 28 -2.75 14.61 -6.72
N ILE A 29 -2.27 14.43 -5.50
CA ILE A 29 -1.66 13.14 -5.14
C ILE A 29 -2.82 12.17 -4.96
N ASN A 30 -3.08 11.36 -5.99
CA ASN A 30 -3.90 10.18 -5.81
C ASN A 30 -3.06 9.18 -4.99
N THR A 31 -3.23 9.16 -3.68
CA THR A 31 -2.54 8.21 -2.78
C THR A 31 -3.01 6.76 -2.97
N GLN A 32 -3.75 6.45 -4.03
CA GLN A 32 -4.26 5.12 -4.34
C GLN A 32 -3.18 4.17 -4.91
N SER A 33 -1.91 4.60 -4.94
CA SER A 33 -0.84 3.87 -5.64
C SER A 33 0.47 3.72 -4.83
N LEU A 34 0.43 3.88 -3.51
CA LEU A 34 1.56 3.56 -2.63
C LEU A 34 1.21 2.26 -1.87
N GLU A 35 0.95 1.16 -2.56
CA GLU A 35 1.87 0.21 -3.18
C GLU A 35 1.62 -1.14 -2.49
N ASN A 36 0.62 -1.86 -3.03
CA ASN A 36 0.29 -3.23 -2.62
C ASN A 36 1.44 -4.15 -3.07
N ILE A 37 2.60 -4.06 -2.41
CA ILE A 37 3.81 -4.82 -2.73
C ILE A 37 3.84 -6.06 -1.84
N CYS A 38 3.98 -7.23 -2.45
CA CYS A 38 4.11 -8.47 -1.72
C CYS A 38 5.48 -8.50 -0.98
N PRO A 39 5.52 -8.73 0.33
CA PRO A 39 6.78 -8.81 1.08
C PRO A 39 7.71 -9.95 0.63
N ILE A 40 7.16 -10.98 -0.01
CA ILE A 40 7.89 -12.17 -0.49
C ILE A 40 8.59 -11.89 -1.81
N CYS A 41 7.85 -11.49 -2.85
CA CYS A 41 8.42 -11.27 -4.19
C CYS A 41 8.82 -9.82 -4.49
N ARG A 42 8.52 -8.87 -3.60
CA ARG A 42 8.82 -7.42 -3.74
C ARG A 42 8.21 -6.78 -5.00
N LEU A 43 7.14 -7.38 -5.53
CA LEU A 43 6.39 -6.91 -6.69
C LEU A 43 4.95 -6.59 -6.29
N LYS A 44 4.20 -5.95 -7.19
CA LYS A 44 2.76 -5.70 -7.02
C LYS A 44 2.00 -7.00 -6.79
N ILE A 45 1.09 -7.00 -5.83
CA ILE A 45 0.26 -8.15 -5.48
C ILE A 45 -0.69 -8.47 -6.64
N SER A 46 -0.52 -9.65 -7.24
CA SER A 46 -1.30 -10.14 -8.39
C SER A 46 -2.61 -10.85 -7.97
N SER A 47 -2.65 -11.43 -6.77
CA SER A 47 -3.83 -12.10 -6.21
C SER A 47 -3.77 -12.00 -4.69
N ALA A 48 -4.39 -10.94 -4.14
CA ALA A 48 -4.28 -10.60 -2.73
C ALA A 48 -4.94 -11.65 -1.84
N VAL A 49 -4.17 -12.13 -0.88
CA VAL A 49 -4.65 -12.93 0.24
C VAL A 49 -4.19 -12.30 1.56
N PHE A 50 -5.01 -12.44 2.58
CA PHE A 50 -4.74 -11.94 3.92
C PHE A 50 -4.39 -13.08 4.87
N THR A 51 -3.42 -12.81 5.73
CA THR A 51 -3.20 -13.60 6.95
C THR A 51 -4.22 -13.23 8.03
N ASN A 52 -4.26 -14.00 9.11
CA ASN A 52 -4.97 -13.64 10.35
C ASN A 52 -4.54 -12.29 10.95
N CYS A 53 -3.28 -11.89 10.72
CA CYS A 53 -2.77 -10.56 11.09
C CYS A 53 -3.01 -9.48 10.03
N ASN A 54 -3.88 -9.75 9.04
CA ASN A 54 -4.32 -8.80 8.02
C ASN A 54 -3.19 -8.23 7.13
N HIS A 55 -2.09 -8.97 6.96
CA HIS A 55 -1.03 -8.63 6.00
C HIS A 55 -1.31 -9.27 4.63
N GLU A 56 -1.04 -8.51 3.57
CA GLU A 56 -1.38 -8.89 2.19
C GLU A 56 -0.20 -9.51 1.44
N TYR A 57 -0.47 -10.60 0.73
CA TYR A 57 0.51 -11.32 -0.08
C TYR A 57 -0.06 -11.75 -1.43
N CYS A 58 0.80 -12.13 -2.37
CA CYS A 58 0.38 -12.89 -3.54
C CYS A 58 0.00 -14.31 -3.11
N LYS A 59 -1.17 -14.78 -3.54
CA LYS A 59 -1.63 -16.16 -3.33
C LYS A 59 -0.56 -17.19 -3.67
N GLU A 60 0.09 -17.04 -4.82
CA GLU A 60 1.13 -17.98 -5.28
C GLU A 60 2.36 -17.92 -4.34
N CYS A 61 2.87 -16.71 -4.07
CA CYS A 61 4.04 -16.54 -3.21
C CYS A 61 3.85 -17.07 -1.79
N ILE A 62 2.68 -16.85 -1.17
CA ILE A 62 2.45 -17.34 0.19
C ILE A 62 2.23 -18.85 0.24
N THR A 63 1.72 -19.45 -0.83
CA THR A 63 1.55 -20.91 -0.93
C THR A 63 2.89 -21.63 -1.11
N GLU A 64 3.85 -20.99 -1.77
CA GLU A 64 5.19 -21.55 -2.02
C GLU A 64 6.18 -21.29 -0.88
N SER A 65 5.92 -20.31 0.00
CA SER A 65 6.81 -19.95 1.09
C SER A 65 6.58 -20.79 2.34
N LYS A 66 7.51 -21.71 2.64
CA LYS A 66 7.48 -22.52 3.87
C LYS A 66 7.44 -21.67 5.13
N ASP A 67 8.24 -20.61 5.19
CA ASP A 67 8.25 -19.69 6.34
C ASP A 67 6.91 -18.97 6.51
N ALA A 68 6.26 -18.55 5.42
CA ALA A 68 4.98 -17.83 5.47
C ALA A 68 3.80 -18.72 5.90
N LEU A 69 3.92 -20.05 5.72
CA LEU A 69 2.95 -21.04 6.18
C LEU A 69 2.96 -21.22 7.70
N GLU A 70 4.11 -21.05 8.35
CA GLU A 70 4.22 -21.13 9.81
C GLU A 70 3.96 -19.77 10.46
N LYS A 71 4.53 -18.70 9.91
CA LYS A 71 4.44 -17.35 10.46
C LYS A 71 4.45 -16.25 9.41
N CYS A 72 3.81 -15.13 9.72
CA CYS A 72 3.77 -13.95 8.88
C CYS A 72 5.20 -13.41 8.67
N VAL A 73 5.65 -13.32 7.42
CA VAL A 73 7.01 -12.82 7.10
C VAL A 73 7.15 -11.32 7.41
N PHE A 74 6.04 -10.61 7.59
CA PHE A 74 6.04 -9.18 7.91
C PHE A 74 6.07 -8.91 9.42
N CYS A 75 5.15 -9.49 10.20
CA CYS A 75 5.02 -9.23 11.64
C CYS A 75 5.44 -10.39 12.56
N GLY A 76 5.66 -11.59 12.02
CA GLY A 76 6.09 -12.77 12.78
C GLY A 76 4.98 -13.58 13.45
N GLU A 77 3.71 -13.19 13.33
CA GLU A 77 2.58 -13.90 13.95
C GLU A 77 2.31 -15.27 13.30
N GLU A 78 1.89 -16.25 14.09
CA GLU A 78 1.57 -17.60 13.61
C GLU A 78 0.38 -17.58 12.63
N THR A 79 0.62 -17.99 11.39
CA THR A 79 -0.41 -18.01 10.33
C THR A 79 -1.18 -19.32 10.31
N HIS A 80 -0.62 -20.40 10.89
CA HIS A 80 -1.18 -21.75 10.88
C HIS A 80 -1.55 -22.26 9.46
N GLY A 81 -0.93 -21.70 8.42
CA GLY A 81 -1.26 -21.98 7.02
C GLY A 81 -2.65 -21.51 6.58
N ILE A 82 -3.32 -20.65 7.36
CA ILE A 82 -4.67 -20.17 7.08
C ILE A 82 -4.59 -18.80 6.39
N PHE A 83 -5.12 -18.71 5.15
CA PHE A 83 -5.16 -17.48 4.38
C PHE A 83 -6.53 -17.22 3.78
N TYR A 84 -6.96 -15.96 3.82
CA TYR A 84 -8.28 -15.51 3.35
C TYR A 84 -8.14 -14.79 2.00
N LYS A 85 -9.09 -15.00 1.10
CA LYS A 85 -9.13 -14.29 -0.19
C LYS A 85 -9.83 -12.94 -0.01
N LYS A 86 -9.32 -11.91 -0.69
CA LYS A 86 -9.98 -10.60 -0.81
C LYS A 86 -11.23 -10.67 -1.67
#